data_AF-A0ABD3H9A4-F1
#
_entry.id   AF-A0ABD3H9A4-F1
#
_cell.length_a   1.000
_cell.length_b   1.000
_cell.length_c   1.000
_cell.angle_alpha   90.00
_cell.angle_beta   90.00
_cell.angle_gamma   90.00
#
_symmetry.space_group_name_H-M   'P 1'
#
loop_
_entity.id
_entity.type
_entity.pdbx_description
1 polymer ?
#
loop_
_entity_poly.entity_id
_entity_poly.type
_entity_poly.pdbx_seq_one_letter_code
_entity_poly.pdbx_strand_id
1 'polypeptide(L)'
;MVTISEIESEDEGEKEPLVAETPSPSTSAPESIASPSYDPAGASRKVSESGDIGSWISMIFAVLLALVVLKLSSPTTMKPRLWRPDELAKYNGSDTKLPILVGIVGSVFDVSKGRKHYGPGGGYSHFSGRDASRAFVSGNFTADGLTDSLEGLSPLQVKSVMDWHNFFQNSTKYIYVGKLVGRFYNESGLPTKEFVRATRLAARGERITKERKEEEVRFPTCNSRWNPEEGGEVWCTTGYPRIVEVISDDLYRGTVDKRCACFDEKAMKSRKGLEQYEGCPPLSQKCQSSPPQV
;
A
#
# COMPACT_ATOMS: atom_id res chain seq x y z
N MET A 1 8.88 32.55 17.05
CA MET A 1 9.52 31.24 17.29
C MET A 1 8.62 30.50 18.23
N VAL A 2 7.99 29.41 17.78
CA VAL A 2 7.21 28.52 18.66
C VAL A 2 7.89 27.17 18.51
N THR A 3 8.58 26.74 19.57
CA THR A 3 9.33 25.48 19.60
C THR A 3 8.39 24.32 19.93
N ILE A 4 8.71 23.16 19.36
CA ILE A 4 8.00 21.87 19.53
C ILE A 4 8.34 21.30 20.92
N SER A 5 7.99 22.02 21.99
CA SER A 5 8.39 21.65 23.36
C SER A 5 7.40 22.03 24.46
N GLU A 6 6.21 22.56 24.14
CA GLU A 6 5.21 22.99 25.16
C GLU A 6 3.89 22.22 25.14
N ILE A 7 3.82 21.04 24.50
CA ILE A 7 2.61 20.20 24.53
C ILE A 7 2.96 18.72 24.74
N GLU A 8 3.88 18.44 25.65
CA GLU A 8 4.14 17.09 26.16
C GLU A 8 4.10 17.13 27.69
N SER A 9 2.89 16.99 28.23
CA SER A 9 2.69 16.56 29.61
C SER A 9 1.47 15.66 29.65
N GLU A 10 1.71 14.36 29.48
CA GLU A 10 1.25 13.29 30.37
C GLU A 10 1.38 11.92 29.67
N ASP A 11 1.79 10.95 30.48
CA ASP A 11 1.88 9.50 30.29
C ASP A 11 3.09 8.84 29.60
N GLU A 12 3.91 8.26 30.51
CA GLU A 12 4.50 6.92 30.56
C GLU A 12 5.48 6.51 29.44
N GLY A 13 6.67 5.99 29.73
CA GLY A 13 6.95 4.92 30.68
C GLY A 13 7.41 3.70 29.88
N GLU A 14 8.72 3.41 29.96
CA GLU A 14 9.42 2.16 29.60
C GLU A 14 9.43 1.66 28.14
N LYS A 15 10.65 1.57 27.59
CA LYS A 15 11.00 0.84 26.36
C LYS A 15 12.11 -0.16 26.69
N GLU A 16 11.92 -1.43 26.28
CA GLU A 16 13.02 -2.32 25.89
C GLU A 16 12.73 -2.90 24.48
N PRO A 17 13.75 -3.19 23.65
CA PRO A 17 13.60 -3.37 22.22
C PRO A 17 13.59 -4.86 21.78
N LEU A 18 12.89 -5.17 20.69
CA LEU A 18 12.99 -6.47 20.02
C LEU A 18 13.27 -6.33 18.52
N VAL A 19 14.11 -7.26 18.09
CA VAL A 19 14.91 -7.34 16.86
C VAL A 19 14.06 -7.79 15.67
N ALA A 20 14.40 -7.28 14.49
CA ALA A 20 13.75 -7.57 13.22
C ALA A 20 14.38 -8.79 12.51
N GLU A 21 13.54 -9.70 12.00
CA GLU A 21 13.90 -10.63 10.94
C GLU A 21 12.84 -10.63 9.83
N THR A 22 13.34 -10.58 8.59
CA THR A 22 12.60 -10.59 7.32
C THR A 22 12.58 -11.99 6.71
N PRO A 23 11.54 -12.38 5.94
CA PRO A 23 11.67 -13.49 5.00
C PRO A 23 11.48 -13.09 3.53
N SER A 24 12.26 -13.79 2.70
CA SER A 24 12.35 -13.75 1.22
C SER A 24 11.23 -14.57 0.54
N PRO A 25 10.91 -14.34 -0.75
CA PRO A 25 9.87 -15.09 -1.46
C PRO A 25 10.40 -16.27 -2.29
N SER A 26 9.61 -17.34 -2.33
CA SER A 26 9.83 -18.57 -3.08
C SER A 26 9.16 -18.57 -4.47
N THR A 27 9.82 -19.27 -5.38
CA THR A 27 9.50 -19.58 -6.78
C THR A 27 8.61 -20.80 -6.94
N SER A 28 7.76 -20.82 -7.98
CA SER A 28 7.44 -22.05 -8.72
C SER A 28 6.81 -21.77 -10.10
N ALA A 29 7.28 -22.51 -11.11
CA ALA A 29 6.63 -22.77 -12.39
C ALA A 29 6.86 -24.27 -12.71
N PRO A 30 5.94 -24.99 -13.36
CA PRO A 30 6.13 -26.41 -13.69
C PRO A 30 6.46 -26.70 -15.17
N GLU A 31 7.19 -27.81 -15.35
CA GLU A 31 7.62 -28.46 -16.59
C GLU A 31 6.53 -29.33 -17.26
N SER A 32 6.69 -29.60 -18.57
CA SER A 32 6.22 -30.86 -19.17
C SER A 32 7.03 -31.28 -20.42
N ILE A 33 7.88 -32.29 -20.20
CA ILE A 33 8.33 -33.45 -20.99
C ILE A 33 7.73 -33.70 -22.39
N ALA A 34 8.59 -33.97 -23.39
CA ALA A 34 8.62 -35.22 -24.18
C ALA A 34 9.74 -35.24 -25.26
N SER A 35 10.51 -36.33 -25.31
CA SER A 35 11.52 -36.69 -26.31
C SER A 35 10.92 -37.45 -27.51
N PRO A 36 11.68 -37.66 -28.61
CA PRO A 36 12.23 -39.00 -28.86
C PRO A 36 13.65 -39.04 -29.48
N SER A 37 14.10 -40.26 -29.77
CA SER A 37 15.42 -40.89 -29.71
C SER A 37 16.18 -41.13 -31.04
N TYR A 38 17.51 -41.32 -30.91
CA TYR A 38 18.49 -42.13 -31.72
C TYR A 38 18.81 -41.65 -33.16
N ASP A 39 20.03 -41.68 -33.73
CA ASP A 39 21.25 -42.50 -33.54
C ASP A 39 22.52 -41.79 -34.15
N PRO A 40 23.76 -42.35 -34.13
CA PRO A 40 25.00 -41.60 -34.02
C PRO A 40 25.89 -41.60 -35.28
N ALA A 41 26.84 -40.67 -35.35
CA ALA A 41 28.13 -40.85 -36.02
C ALA A 41 29.15 -39.84 -35.50
N GLY A 42 30.33 -40.33 -35.11
CA GLY A 42 31.39 -39.55 -34.50
C GLY A 42 32.25 -38.74 -35.48
N ALA A 43 33.04 -37.83 -34.91
CA ALA A 43 34.39 -37.49 -35.37
C ALA A 43 35.05 -36.54 -34.36
N SER A 44 36.17 -36.97 -33.78
CA SER A 44 37.06 -36.12 -32.98
C SER A 44 37.54 -34.90 -33.77
N ARG A 45 37.57 -33.73 -33.13
CA ARG A 45 38.44 -32.62 -33.53
C ARG A 45 39.12 -31.97 -32.32
N LYS A 46 40.40 -31.67 -32.55
CA LYS A 46 41.41 -31.22 -31.60
C LYS A 46 41.12 -29.82 -31.06
N VAL A 47 41.36 -29.62 -29.77
CA VAL A 47 41.46 -28.30 -29.13
C VAL A 47 42.76 -27.63 -29.62
N SER A 48 42.63 -26.43 -30.16
CA SER A 48 43.70 -25.55 -30.60
C SER A 48 43.58 -24.26 -29.79
N GLU A 49 44.37 -24.17 -28.74
CA GLU A 49 44.51 -22.99 -27.87
C GLU A 49 45.37 -21.95 -28.60
N SER A 50 44.76 -20.84 -28.99
CA SER A 50 45.47 -19.67 -29.52
C SER A 50 44.82 -18.43 -28.93
N GLY A 51 45.56 -17.72 -28.08
CA GLY A 51 45.10 -16.51 -27.39
C GLY A 51 44.76 -15.41 -28.40
N ASP A 52 43.47 -15.13 -28.50
CA ASP A 52 42.91 -14.17 -29.45
C ASP A 52 43.00 -12.74 -28.89
N ILE A 53 43.93 -11.97 -29.43
CA ILE A 53 44.16 -10.55 -29.11
C ILE A 53 42.89 -9.71 -29.46
N GLY A 54 42.03 -10.21 -30.36
CA GLY A 54 40.74 -9.62 -30.69
C GLY A 54 39.72 -9.67 -29.54
N SER A 55 39.89 -10.60 -28.60
CA SER A 55 39.03 -10.75 -27.42
C SER A 55 39.18 -9.55 -26.46
N TRP A 56 40.41 -9.05 -26.28
CA TRP A 56 40.68 -7.93 -25.37
C TRP A 56 40.13 -6.61 -25.92
N ILE A 57 40.25 -6.37 -27.23
CA ILE A 57 39.68 -5.18 -27.89
C ILE A 57 38.16 -5.21 -27.82
N SER A 58 37.55 -6.38 -28.05
CA SER A 58 36.10 -6.58 -27.92
C SER A 58 35.62 -6.36 -26.48
N MET A 59 36.35 -6.88 -25.48
CA MET A 59 36.04 -6.63 -24.06
C MET A 59 36.15 -5.15 -23.70
N ILE A 60 37.20 -4.47 -24.15
CA ILE A 60 37.38 -3.03 -23.90
C ILE A 60 36.26 -2.24 -24.57
N PHE A 61 35.87 -2.59 -25.80
CA PHE A 61 34.76 -1.94 -26.49
C PHE A 61 33.42 -2.22 -25.82
N ALA A 62 33.16 -3.44 -25.36
CA ALA A 62 31.95 -3.80 -24.63
C ALA A 62 31.88 -3.10 -23.26
N VAL A 63 33.01 -2.97 -22.56
CA VAL A 63 33.10 -2.21 -21.30
C VAL A 63 32.94 -0.72 -21.55
N LEU A 64 33.56 -0.15 -22.59
CA LEU A 64 33.38 1.25 -22.97
C LEU A 64 31.94 1.53 -23.41
N LEU A 65 31.33 0.65 -24.19
CA LEU A 65 29.93 0.72 -24.59
C LEU A 65 29.02 0.60 -23.36
N ALA A 66 29.29 -0.33 -22.45
CA ALA A 66 28.55 -0.45 -21.20
C ALA A 66 28.72 0.80 -20.32
N LEU A 67 29.92 1.37 -20.21
CA LEU A 67 30.18 2.61 -19.47
C LEU A 67 29.52 3.82 -20.12
N VAL A 68 29.48 3.89 -21.46
CA VAL A 68 28.77 4.92 -22.22
C VAL A 68 27.27 4.75 -22.05
N VAL A 69 26.73 3.53 -22.12
CA VAL A 69 25.32 3.22 -21.84
C VAL A 69 24.99 3.53 -20.38
N LEU A 70 25.85 3.22 -19.41
CA LEU A 70 25.67 3.54 -17.98
C LEU A 70 25.72 5.06 -17.74
N LYS A 71 26.59 5.79 -18.43
CA LYS A 71 26.64 7.27 -18.36
C LYS A 71 25.45 7.93 -19.05
N LEU A 72 24.98 7.39 -20.19
CA LEU A 72 23.82 7.88 -20.93
C LEU A 72 22.48 7.52 -20.25
N SER A 73 22.46 6.44 -19.47
CA SER A 73 21.26 5.94 -18.77
C SER A 73 21.14 6.45 -17.33
N SER A 74 22.04 7.34 -16.90
CA SER A 74 21.92 7.96 -15.58
C SER A 74 20.66 8.83 -15.58
N PRO A 75 19.59 8.46 -14.83
CA PRO A 75 18.41 9.29 -14.75
C PRO A 75 18.85 10.66 -14.23
N THR A 76 18.49 11.72 -14.94
CA THR A 76 18.71 13.08 -14.44
C THR A 76 17.83 13.24 -13.22
N THR A 77 18.37 12.95 -12.04
CA THR A 77 17.68 13.09 -10.76
C THR A 77 17.38 14.57 -10.57
N MET A 78 16.12 14.96 -10.77
CA MET A 78 15.68 16.32 -10.48
C MET A 78 15.97 16.64 -9.02
N LYS A 79 16.65 17.77 -8.77
CA LYS A 79 16.91 18.22 -7.41
C LYS A 79 15.59 18.60 -6.75
N PRO A 80 15.35 18.19 -5.48
CA PRO A 80 14.16 18.60 -4.75
C PRO A 80 14.01 20.11 -4.68
N ARG A 81 12.80 20.61 -4.92
CA ARG A 81 12.48 22.05 -4.87
C ARG A 81 11.03 22.31 -4.47
N LEU A 82 10.66 23.58 -4.36
CA LEU A 82 9.25 23.97 -4.24
C LEU A 82 8.61 24.04 -5.62
N TRP A 83 7.39 23.51 -5.70
CA TRP A 83 6.54 23.49 -6.88
C TRP A 83 5.32 24.37 -6.64
N ARG A 84 4.86 25.07 -7.68
CA ARG A 84 3.54 25.70 -7.68
C ARG A 84 2.53 24.81 -8.42
N PRO A 85 1.22 24.87 -8.10
CA PRO A 85 0.22 24.02 -8.76
C PRO A 85 0.15 24.19 -10.28
N ASP A 86 0.23 25.42 -10.78
CA ASP A 86 0.24 25.76 -12.21
C ASP A 86 1.50 25.26 -12.92
N GLU A 87 2.62 25.22 -12.22
CA GLU A 87 3.86 24.65 -12.71
C GLU A 87 3.79 23.12 -12.76
N LEU A 88 3.32 22.49 -11.67
CA LEU A 88 3.18 21.04 -11.57
C LEU A 88 2.23 20.49 -12.66
N ALA A 89 1.17 21.22 -13.01
CA ALA A 89 0.20 20.87 -14.05
C ALA A 89 0.82 20.59 -15.43
N LYS A 90 2.00 21.15 -15.73
CA LYS A 90 2.73 20.93 -16.98
C LYS A 90 3.33 19.52 -17.07
N TYR A 91 3.55 18.87 -15.92
CA TYR A 91 4.19 17.56 -15.80
C TYR A 91 3.16 16.41 -15.73
N ASN A 92 2.10 16.53 -16.53
CA ASN A 92 1.01 15.55 -16.60
C ASN A 92 1.28 14.39 -17.58
N GLY A 93 2.44 14.39 -18.25
CA GLY A 93 2.86 13.36 -19.20
C GLY A 93 2.41 13.55 -20.65
N SER A 94 1.69 14.63 -20.96
CA SER A 94 1.34 14.99 -22.34
C SER A 94 2.58 15.33 -23.19
N ASP A 95 3.54 16.05 -22.62
CA ASP A 95 4.85 16.26 -23.23
C ASP A 95 5.78 15.08 -22.91
N THR A 96 6.27 14.39 -23.94
CA THR A 96 7.20 13.26 -23.81
C THR A 96 8.60 13.68 -23.38
N LYS A 97 8.95 14.96 -23.54
CA LYS A 97 10.23 15.54 -23.12
C LYS A 97 10.26 15.90 -21.64
N LEU A 98 9.08 16.05 -21.01
CA LEU A 98 8.96 16.33 -19.59
C LEU A 98 8.79 15.04 -18.78
N PRO A 99 9.30 14.99 -17.55
CA PRO A 99 8.97 13.93 -16.62
C PRO A 99 7.49 13.99 -16.23
N ILE A 100 6.98 12.88 -15.70
CA ILE A 100 5.62 12.79 -15.17
C ILE A 100 5.71 12.92 -13.67
N LEU A 101 5.00 13.89 -13.10
CA LEU A 101 5.03 14.17 -11.66
C LEU A 101 3.67 13.89 -11.03
N VAL A 102 3.68 13.39 -9.80
CA VAL A 102 2.48 13.17 -8.98
C VAL A 102 2.68 13.81 -7.62
N GLY A 103 1.67 14.55 -7.17
CA GLY A 103 1.59 15.11 -5.82
C GLY A 103 0.74 14.22 -4.90
N ILE A 104 1.19 14.05 -3.66
CA ILE A 104 0.43 13.43 -2.59
C ILE A 104 0.88 14.02 -1.25
N VAL A 105 -0.07 14.47 -0.44
CA VAL A 105 0.13 15.20 0.84
C VAL A 105 1.19 16.30 0.70
N GLY A 106 1.14 17.01 -0.42
CA GLY A 106 2.07 18.07 -0.78
C GLY A 106 3.50 17.63 -1.09
N SER A 107 3.85 16.33 -1.04
CA SER A 107 5.11 15.83 -1.58
C SER A 107 4.96 15.53 -3.08
N VAL A 108 5.98 15.85 -3.86
CA VAL A 108 6.00 15.67 -5.32
C VAL A 108 7.00 14.59 -5.70
N PHE A 109 6.57 13.64 -6.51
CA PHE A 109 7.35 12.49 -6.94
C PHE A 109 7.41 12.40 -8.46
N ASP A 110 8.59 12.09 -9.00
CA ASP A 110 8.76 11.69 -10.39
C ASP A 110 8.38 10.22 -10.56
N VAL A 111 7.34 10.00 -11.36
CA VAL A 111 6.76 8.71 -11.69
C VAL A 111 7.04 8.29 -13.13
N SER A 112 8.01 8.91 -13.80
CA SER A 112 8.33 8.68 -15.21
C SER A 112 8.68 7.23 -15.55
N LYS A 113 9.27 6.48 -14.60
CA LYS A 113 9.49 5.03 -14.77
C LYS A 113 8.18 4.24 -15.00
N GLY A 114 7.06 4.78 -14.55
CA GLY A 114 5.71 4.24 -14.72
C GLY A 114 4.91 4.89 -15.84
N ARG A 115 5.54 5.48 -16.88
CA ARG A 115 4.86 6.24 -17.94
C ARG A 115 3.66 5.51 -18.59
N LYS A 116 3.69 4.19 -18.71
CA LYS A 116 2.54 3.40 -19.21
C LYS A 116 1.27 3.50 -18.34
N HIS A 117 1.42 3.84 -17.07
CA HIS A 117 0.32 3.96 -16.11
C HIS A 117 -0.09 5.42 -15.89
N TYR A 118 0.90 6.31 -15.76
CA TYR A 118 0.69 7.73 -15.42
C TYR A 118 0.65 8.65 -16.65
N GLY A 119 1.12 8.20 -17.80
CA GLY A 119 1.05 8.96 -19.05
C GLY A 119 -0.34 8.91 -19.69
N PRO A 120 -0.58 9.69 -20.76
CA PRO A 120 -1.85 9.73 -21.47
C PRO A 120 -2.36 8.34 -21.85
N GLY A 121 -3.65 8.08 -21.57
CA GLY A 121 -4.29 6.77 -21.80
C GLY A 121 -3.99 5.70 -20.74
N GLY A 122 -3.10 5.96 -19.79
CA GLY A 122 -2.87 5.09 -18.65
C GLY A 122 -3.95 5.22 -17.57
N GLY A 123 -4.22 4.12 -16.86
CA GLY A 123 -5.27 4.07 -15.83
C GLY A 123 -5.04 4.99 -14.62
N TYR A 124 -3.82 5.49 -14.43
CA TYR A 124 -3.45 6.43 -13.34
C TYR A 124 -3.11 7.82 -13.85
N SER A 125 -3.44 8.14 -15.11
CA SER A 125 -3.15 9.44 -15.73
C SER A 125 -3.82 10.62 -15.02
N HIS A 126 -4.94 10.40 -14.34
CA HIS A 126 -5.65 11.42 -13.55
C HIS A 126 -4.84 12.02 -12.40
N PHE A 127 -3.84 11.28 -11.89
CA PHE A 127 -2.96 11.74 -10.81
C PHE A 127 -1.82 12.65 -11.31
N SER A 128 -1.53 12.62 -12.61
CA SER A 128 -0.36 13.28 -13.17
C SER A 128 -0.52 14.80 -13.21
N GLY A 129 0.54 15.50 -12.82
CA GLY A 129 0.63 16.96 -12.80
C GLY A 129 -0.21 17.62 -11.69
N ARG A 130 -0.62 16.92 -10.65
CA ARG A 130 -1.41 17.50 -9.55
C ARG A 130 -1.19 16.79 -8.23
N ASP A 131 -1.66 17.39 -7.15
CA ASP A 131 -1.92 16.69 -5.90
C ASP A 131 -3.40 16.26 -5.88
N ALA A 132 -3.62 14.94 -5.89
CA ALA A 132 -4.94 14.33 -5.82
C ALA A 132 -5.02 13.38 -4.61
N SER A 133 -4.49 13.82 -3.46
CA SER A 133 -4.43 13.05 -2.21
C SER A 133 -5.74 12.34 -1.85
N ARG A 134 -6.90 12.98 -2.07
CA ARG A 134 -8.21 12.38 -1.79
C ARG A 134 -8.52 11.17 -2.68
N ALA A 135 -8.13 11.23 -3.96
CA ALA A 135 -8.47 10.21 -4.94
C ALA A 135 -7.79 8.85 -4.64
N PHE A 136 -6.67 8.85 -3.89
CA PHE A 136 -5.98 7.62 -3.47
C PHE A 136 -6.80 6.71 -2.56
N VAL A 137 -7.77 7.26 -1.82
CA VAL A 137 -8.67 6.49 -0.95
C VAL A 137 -10.11 6.49 -1.43
N SER A 138 -10.56 7.58 -2.08
CA SER A 138 -11.94 7.67 -2.55
C SER A 138 -12.21 6.94 -3.87
N GLY A 139 -11.18 6.68 -4.69
CA GLY A 139 -11.35 6.16 -6.04
C GLY A 139 -12.14 7.09 -6.98
N ASN A 140 -12.45 8.31 -6.54
CA ASN A 140 -13.19 9.28 -7.34
C ASN A 140 -12.21 10.06 -8.24
N PHE A 141 -12.21 9.75 -9.53
CA PHE A 141 -11.36 10.39 -10.54
C PHE A 141 -12.05 11.52 -11.32
N THR A 142 -13.21 11.98 -10.84
CA THR A 142 -13.86 13.19 -11.36
C THR A 142 -13.19 14.45 -10.80
N ALA A 143 -13.55 15.62 -11.32
CA ALA A 143 -12.99 16.90 -10.88
C ALA A 143 -13.13 17.11 -9.36
N ASP A 144 -14.25 16.68 -8.77
CA ASP A 144 -14.52 16.83 -7.33
C ASP A 144 -13.65 15.90 -6.46
N GLY A 145 -13.24 14.74 -7.01
CA GLY A 145 -12.39 13.76 -6.32
C GLY A 145 -10.90 14.02 -6.48
N LEU A 146 -10.48 14.63 -7.59
CA LEU A 146 -9.09 14.97 -7.91
C LEU A 146 -8.63 16.25 -7.18
N THR A 147 -8.69 16.20 -5.85
CA THR A 147 -8.34 17.28 -4.93
C THR A 147 -7.32 16.83 -3.88
N ASP A 148 -6.56 17.78 -3.35
CA ASP A 148 -5.62 17.62 -2.24
C ASP A 148 -6.33 17.69 -0.86
N SER A 149 -7.62 18.04 -0.82
CA SER A 149 -8.37 18.19 0.43
C SER A 149 -8.62 16.84 1.11
N LEU A 150 -8.25 16.74 2.39
CA LEU A 150 -8.56 15.59 3.27
C LEU A 150 -9.76 15.85 4.19
N GLU A 151 -10.51 16.93 3.96
CA GLU A 151 -11.65 17.29 4.78
C GLU A 151 -12.76 16.23 4.74
N GLY A 152 -13.33 15.90 5.91
CA GLY A 152 -14.37 14.89 6.01
C GLY A 152 -13.88 13.43 5.95
N LEU A 153 -12.60 13.18 5.69
CA LEU A 153 -12.03 11.83 5.77
C LEU A 153 -11.89 11.39 7.24
N SER A 154 -12.16 10.12 7.49
CA SER A 154 -11.97 9.47 8.80
C SER A 154 -10.49 9.33 9.16
N PRO A 155 -10.13 9.11 10.45
CA PRO A 155 -8.75 8.82 10.83
C PRO A 155 -8.13 7.64 10.07
N LEU A 156 -8.92 6.59 9.80
CA LEU A 156 -8.48 5.40 9.05
C LEU A 156 -8.20 5.74 7.59
N GLN A 157 -9.04 6.57 6.96
CA GLN A 157 -8.81 7.04 5.59
C GLN A 157 -7.60 7.96 5.48
N VAL A 158 -7.44 8.91 6.41
CA VAL A 158 -6.25 9.77 6.41
C VAL A 158 -4.98 8.95 6.63
N LYS A 159 -5.03 7.92 7.49
CA LYS A 159 -3.95 6.94 7.62
C LYS A 159 -3.66 6.25 6.28
N SER A 160 -4.67 5.75 5.56
CA SER A 160 -4.48 5.16 4.23
C SER A 160 -3.87 6.12 3.19
N VAL A 161 -4.25 7.42 3.20
CA VAL A 161 -3.59 8.43 2.35
C VAL A 161 -2.12 8.59 2.74
N MET A 162 -1.80 8.63 4.04
CA MET A 162 -0.42 8.70 4.51
C MET A 162 0.37 7.42 4.22
N ASP A 163 -0.26 6.25 4.20
CA ASP A 163 0.37 4.99 3.79
C ASP A 163 0.77 5.04 2.31
N TRP A 164 -0.08 5.60 1.44
CA TRP A 164 0.28 5.87 0.04
C TRP A 164 1.43 6.87 -0.07
N HIS A 165 1.39 7.97 0.70
CA HIS A 165 2.50 8.93 0.77
C HIS A 165 3.81 8.25 1.14
N ASN A 166 3.80 7.43 2.19
CA ASN A 166 4.96 6.66 2.65
C ASN A 166 5.43 5.64 1.60
N PHE A 167 4.50 5.00 0.87
CA PHE A 167 4.83 4.11 -0.24
C PHE A 167 5.61 4.84 -1.34
N PHE A 168 5.18 6.05 -1.74
CA PHE A 168 5.95 6.86 -2.69
C PHE A 168 7.31 7.27 -2.12
N GLN A 169 7.34 7.69 -0.86
CA GLN A 169 8.56 8.12 -0.17
C GLN A 169 9.62 7.02 -0.06
N ASN A 170 9.20 5.78 0.18
CA ASN A 170 10.10 4.65 0.43
C ASN A 170 10.37 3.80 -0.82
N SER A 171 9.73 4.11 -1.95
CA SER A 171 9.88 3.38 -3.21
C SER A 171 11.17 3.76 -3.93
N THR A 172 11.95 2.78 -4.38
CA THR A 172 13.10 3.00 -5.28
C THR A 172 12.69 3.33 -6.72
N LYS A 173 11.39 3.20 -7.04
CA LYS A 173 10.84 3.48 -8.37
C LYS A 173 10.41 4.93 -8.54
N TYR A 174 10.06 5.62 -7.46
CA TYR A 174 9.55 6.99 -7.49
C TYR A 174 10.54 7.93 -6.83
N ILE A 175 10.95 8.97 -7.54
CA ILE A 175 12.01 9.86 -7.06
C ILE A 175 11.33 11.05 -6.40
N TYR A 176 11.63 11.32 -5.14
CA TYR A 176 11.17 12.53 -4.48
C TYR A 176 11.83 13.76 -5.11
N VAL A 177 11.01 14.70 -5.59
CA VAL A 177 11.46 15.91 -6.31
C VAL A 177 10.98 17.19 -5.65
N GLY A 178 10.44 17.12 -4.44
CA GLY A 178 10.23 18.26 -3.57
C GLY A 178 8.81 18.40 -3.04
N LYS A 179 8.39 19.64 -2.75
CA LYS A 179 7.11 19.93 -2.10
C LYS A 179 6.26 20.88 -2.93
N LEU A 180 4.95 20.67 -2.92
CA LEU A 180 3.96 21.53 -3.52
C LEU A 180 3.56 22.61 -2.52
N VAL A 181 3.73 23.87 -2.93
CA VAL A 181 3.21 25.03 -2.19
C VAL A 181 1.69 25.03 -2.29
N GLY A 182 1.01 25.10 -1.15
CA GLY A 182 -0.43 25.05 -1.08
C GLY A 182 -0.93 24.56 0.28
N ARG A 183 -1.83 23.57 0.27
CA ARG A 183 -2.54 23.11 1.47
C ARG A 183 -1.61 22.61 2.56
N PHE A 184 -0.60 21.81 2.22
CA PHE A 184 0.24 21.11 3.19
C PHE A 184 1.56 21.84 3.52
N TYR A 185 2.06 22.65 2.60
CA TYR A 185 3.31 23.41 2.77
C TYR A 185 3.14 24.85 2.28
N ASN A 186 3.70 25.80 3.04
CA ASN A 186 3.68 27.21 2.66
C ASN A 186 4.76 27.57 1.62
N GLU A 187 4.85 28.85 1.25
CA GLU A 187 5.84 29.40 0.30
C GLU A 187 7.31 29.16 0.70
N SER A 188 7.57 28.89 1.98
CA SER A 188 8.91 28.55 2.48
C SER A 188 9.14 27.04 2.61
N GLY A 189 8.17 26.21 2.21
CA GLY A 189 8.23 24.76 2.33
C GLY A 189 8.02 24.21 3.74
N LEU A 190 7.56 25.06 4.67
CA LEU A 190 7.25 24.68 6.04
C LEU A 190 5.85 24.08 6.14
N PRO A 191 5.63 23.06 6.99
CA PRO A 191 4.31 22.45 7.17
C PRO A 191 3.25 23.47 7.62
N THR A 192 2.05 23.34 7.07
CA THR A 192 0.86 24.10 7.50
C THR A 192 0.11 23.40 8.63
N LYS A 193 -0.90 24.06 9.19
CA LYS A 193 -1.82 23.45 10.15
C LYS A 193 -2.56 22.24 9.57
N GLU A 194 -2.82 22.24 8.26
CA GLU A 194 -3.47 21.13 7.55
C GLU A 194 -2.57 19.89 7.51
N PHE A 195 -1.27 20.06 7.28
CA PHE A 195 -0.31 18.94 7.36
C PHE A 195 -0.26 18.36 8.77
N VAL A 196 -0.13 19.22 9.79
CA VAL A 196 -0.13 18.78 11.20
C VAL A 196 -1.42 18.04 11.56
N ARG A 197 -2.58 18.54 11.11
CA ARG A 197 -3.88 17.88 11.29
C ARG A 197 -3.89 16.50 10.62
N ALA A 198 -3.40 16.41 9.38
CA ALA A 198 -3.35 15.14 8.65
C ALA A 198 -2.47 14.11 9.38
N THR A 199 -1.28 14.50 9.85
CA THR A 199 -0.39 13.64 10.64
C THR A 199 -1.07 13.15 11.93
N ARG A 200 -1.76 14.03 12.66
CA ARG A 200 -2.47 13.65 13.90
C ARG A 200 -3.62 12.67 13.63
N LEU A 201 -4.37 12.89 12.55
CA LEU A 201 -5.45 11.99 12.14
C LEU A 201 -4.91 10.62 11.71
N ALA A 202 -3.82 10.59 10.94
CA ALA A 202 -3.15 9.36 10.56
C ALA A 202 -2.62 8.59 11.78
N ALA A 203 -2.00 9.27 12.75
CA ALA A 203 -1.56 8.65 14.01
C ALA A 203 -2.74 8.07 14.81
N ARG A 204 -3.90 8.73 14.81
CA ARG A 204 -5.12 8.18 15.40
C ARG A 204 -5.60 6.95 14.62
N GLY A 205 -5.57 6.98 13.30
CA GLY A 205 -5.91 5.81 12.46
C GLY A 205 -4.99 4.62 12.71
N GLU A 206 -3.69 4.86 12.91
CA GLU A 206 -2.71 3.83 13.28
C GLU A 206 -3.07 3.16 14.62
N ARG A 207 -3.41 3.95 15.65
CA ARG A 207 -3.86 3.42 16.94
C ARG A 207 -5.12 2.56 16.81
N ILE A 208 -6.14 3.06 16.10
CA ILE A 208 -7.38 2.31 15.85
C ILE A 208 -7.07 1.00 15.12
N THR A 209 -6.19 1.03 14.11
CA THR A 209 -5.78 -0.17 13.36
C THR A 209 -5.07 -1.18 14.25
N LYS A 210 -4.18 -0.71 15.15
CA LYS A 210 -3.46 -1.55 16.10
C LYS A 210 -4.40 -2.20 17.11
N GLU A 211 -5.27 -1.41 17.74
CA GLU A 211 -6.28 -1.90 18.68
C GLU A 211 -7.21 -2.92 18.03
N ARG A 212 -7.67 -2.66 16.79
CA ARG A 212 -8.50 -3.61 16.02
C ARG A 212 -7.77 -4.93 15.79
N LYS A 213 -6.49 -4.89 15.41
CA LYS A 213 -5.68 -6.11 15.21
C LYS A 213 -5.47 -6.90 16.49
N GLU A 214 -5.17 -6.22 17.60
CA GLU A 214 -5.02 -6.87 18.91
C GLU A 214 -6.34 -7.51 19.36
N GLU A 215 -7.46 -6.85 19.10
CA GLU A 215 -8.79 -7.38 19.36
C GLU A 215 -9.14 -8.57 18.46
N GLU A 216 -8.77 -8.54 17.18
CA GLU A 216 -8.95 -9.67 16.25
C GLU A 216 -8.10 -10.88 16.64
N VAL A 217 -6.87 -10.66 17.14
CA VAL A 217 -6.05 -11.74 17.72
C VAL A 217 -6.71 -12.32 18.97
N ARG A 218 -7.30 -11.47 19.82
CA ARG A 218 -7.98 -11.90 21.05
C ARG A 218 -9.31 -12.61 20.77
N PHE A 219 -10.04 -12.17 19.76
CA PHE A 219 -11.36 -12.64 19.35
C PHE A 219 -11.37 -12.92 17.84
N PRO A 220 -10.81 -14.07 17.44
CA PRO A 220 -10.61 -14.40 16.04
C PRO A 220 -11.95 -14.52 15.32
N THR A 221 -11.92 -14.28 14.01
CA THR A 221 -13.09 -14.46 13.14
C THR A 221 -13.60 -15.90 13.19
N CYS A 222 -14.91 -16.07 13.17
CA CYS A 222 -15.52 -17.39 13.05
C CYS A 222 -15.16 -18.03 11.71
N ASN A 223 -15.11 -19.35 11.67
CA ASN A 223 -15.21 -20.06 10.40
C ASN A 223 -16.61 -19.85 9.84
N SER A 224 -16.74 -19.81 8.51
CA SER A 224 -18.03 -19.66 7.84
C SER A 224 -18.10 -20.50 6.58
N ARG A 225 -19.29 -21.03 6.29
CA ARG A 225 -19.63 -21.65 5.01
C ARG A 225 -20.99 -21.17 4.56
N TRP A 226 -21.22 -21.17 3.26
CA TRP A 226 -22.52 -20.84 2.68
C TRP A 226 -22.83 -21.77 1.52
N ASN A 227 -24.08 -22.21 1.44
CA ASN A 227 -24.62 -23.08 0.40
C ASN A 227 -26.08 -22.64 0.12
N PRO A 228 -26.56 -22.58 -1.13
CA PRO A 228 -27.96 -22.28 -1.43
C PRO A 228 -28.99 -23.12 -0.65
N GLU A 229 -28.75 -24.43 -0.50
CA GLU A 229 -29.70 -25.38 0.11
C GLU A 229 -29.71 -25.34 1.64
N GLU A 230 -28.55 -25.10 2.25
CA GLU A 230 -28.38 -25.08 3.70
C GLU A 230 -28.37 -23.66 4.28
N GLY A 231 -28.23 -22.63 3.45
CA GLY A 231 -27.99 -21.26 3.87
C GLY A 231 -26.55 -21.02 4.36
N GLY A 232 -26.40 -20.01 5.22
CA GLY A 232 -25.14 -19.61 5.82
C GLY A 232 -24.96 -20.21 7.20
N GLU A 233 -23.75 -20.65 7.50
CA GLU A 233 -23.40 -21.21 8.80
C GLU A 233 -22.05 -20.67 9.27
N VAL A 234 -21.94 -20.40 10.57
CA VAL A 234 -20.71 -20.00 11.24
C VAL A 234 -20.39 -20.92 12.41
N TRP A 235 -19.11 -21.17 12.67
CA TRP A 235 -18.68 -21.95 13.82
C TRP A 235 -17.31 -21.53 14.36
N CYS A 236 -17.08 -21.90 15.61
CA CYS A 236 -15.82 -21.68 16.31
C CYS A 236 -15.18 -23.01 16.67
N THR A 237 -13.91 -23.21 16.32
CA THR A 237 -13.14 -24.39 16.75
C THR A 237 -13.00 -24.39 18.28
N THR A 238 -12.78 -23.20 18.85
CA THR A 238 -12.73 -22.97 20.29
C THR A 238 -13.65 -21.78 20.63
N GLY A 239 -14.51 -21.95 21.63
CA GLY A 239 -15.48 -20.93 22.03
C GLY A 239 -16.78 -20.94 21.24
N TYR A 240 -17.47 -19.81 21.25
CA TYR A 240 -18.85 -19.66 20.78
C TYR A 240 -19.00 -18.44 19.86
N PRO A 241 -19.67 -18.58 18.70
CA PRO A 241 -19.87 -17.47 17.76
C PRO A 241 -20.69 -16.33 18.38
N ARG A 242 -20.20 -15.10 18.26
CA ARG A 242 -20.96 -13.87 18.53
C ARG A 242 -20.77 -12.84 17.43
N ILE A 243 -21.80 -12.04 17.21
CA ILE A 243 -21.76 -10.91 16.29
C ILE A 243 -21.24 -9.70 17.08
N VAL A 244 -20.24 -9.04 16.51
CA VAL A 244 -19.64 -7.82 17.06
C VAL A 244 -19.71 -6.70 16.04
N GLU A 245 -20.03 -5.50 16.52
CA GLU A 245 -19.95 -4.29 15.73
C GLU A 245 -18.49 -3.81 15.65
N VAL A 246 -18.05 -3.45 14.46
CA VAL A 246 -16.77 -2.81 14.20
C VAL A 246 -17.01 -1.52 13.43
N ILE A 247 -16.22 -0.49 13.73
CA ILE A 247 -16.29 0.77 13.00
C ILE A 247 -15.87 0.49 11.55
N SER A 248 -16.72 0.82 10.58
CA SER A 248 -16.40 0.62 9.16
C SER A 248 -15.32 1.59 8.68
N ASP A 249 -14.69 1.22 7.57
CA ASP A 249 -13.69 2.05 6.90
C ASP A 249 -14.31 2.96 5.81
N ASP A 250 -15.65 3.02 5.70
CA ASP A 250 -16.37 3.68 4.60
C ASP A 250 -16.23 5.22 4.58
N LEU A 251 -16.12 5.78 3.37
CA LEU A 251 -15.90 7.19 3.02
C LEU A 251 -17.03 8.12 3.46
N TYR A 252 -18.24 7.59 3.59
CA TYR A 252 -19.43 8.37 3.89
C TYR A 252 -20.06 7.90 5.20
N ARG A 253 -19.59 8.49 6.31
CA ARG A 253 -20.18 8.46 7.66
C ARG A 253 -20.28 7.07 8.31
N GLY A 254 -19.35 6.80 9.24
CA GLY A 254 -19.62 6.18 10.55
C GLY A 254 -20.53 4.95 10.58
N THR A 255 -20.59 4.18 9.50
CA THR A 255 -21.35 2.94 9.45
C THR A 255 -20.62 1.95 10.36
N VAL A 256 -21.39 1.12 11.05
CA VAL A 256 -20.86 0.01 11.82
C VAL A 256 -21.01 -1.23 10.97
N ASP A 257 -19.91 -1.93 10.70
CA ASP A 257 -19.95 -3.25 10.12
C ASP A 257 -20.18 -4.27 11.24
N LYS A 258 -20.78 -5.40 10.90
CA LYS A 258 -20.95 -6.52 11.82
C LYS A 258 -20.09 -7.68 11.35
N ARG A 259 -19.35 -8.30 12.27
CA ARG A 259 -18.59 -9.53 11.99
C ARG A 259 -18.85 -10.59 13.04
N CYS A 260 -18.62 -11.85 12.65
CA CYS A 260 -18.58 -12.95 13.60
C CYS A 260 -17.22 -13.04 14.28
N ALA A 261 -17.19 -13.24 15.59
CA ALA A 261 -15.98 -13.53 16.36
C ALA A 261 -16.22 -14.64 17.38
N CYS A 262 -15.17 -15.40 17.70
CA CYS A 262 -15.20 -16.50 18.66
C CYS A 262 -14.85 -16.00 20.06
N PHE A 263 -15.72 -16.32 21.03
CA PHE A 263 -15.55 -15.96 22.44
C PHE A 263 -15.59 -17.17 23.35
N ASP A 264 -14.78 -17.18 24.40
CA ASP A 264 -14.98 -18.09 25.53
C ASP A 264 -16.11 -17.59 26.45
N GLU A 265 -16.58 -18.46 27.35
CA GLU A 265 -17.68 -18.12 28.28
C GLU A 265 -17.39 -16.91 29.17
N LYS A 266 -16.12 -16.72 29.58
CA LYS A 266 -15.72 -15.64 30.48
C LYS A 266 -15.78 -14.30 29.74
N ALA A 267 -15.28 -14.26 28.52
CA ALA A 267 -15.29 -13.09 27.66
C ALA A 267 -16.72 -12.70 27.25
N MET A 268 -17.61 -13.68 27.02
CA MET A 268 -19.03 -13.41 26.76
C MET A 268 -19.74 -12.74 27.93
N LYS A 269 -19.34 -13.05 29.18
CA LYS A 269 -19.93 -12.46 30.39
C LYS A 269 -19.38 -11.06 30.68
N SER A 270 -18.14 -10.77 30.29
CA SER A 270 -17.48 -9.50 30.60
C SER A 270 -17.65 -8.42 29.53
N ARG A 271 -17.80 -8.81 28.26
CA ARG A 271 -17.90 -7.87 27.14
C ARG A 271 -19.35 -7.49 26.84
N LYS A 272 -19.59 -6.19 26.62
CA LYS A 272 -20.89 -5.65 26.19
C LYS A 272 -20.95 -5.56 24.66
N GLY A 273 -22.17 -5.45 24.12
CA GLY A 273 -22.39 -5.29 22.67
C GLY A 273 -22.14 -6.58 21.87
N LEU A 274 -22.24 -7.75 22.51
CA LEU A 274 -22.21 -9.04 21.83
C LEU A 274 -23.63 -9.42 21.43
N GLU A 275 -23.85 -9.59 20.14
CA GLU A 275 -25.11 -10.08 19.58
C GLU A 275 -25.03 -11.60 19.35
N GLN A 276 -26.15 -12.28 19.56
CA GLN A 276 -26.31 -13.72 19.36
C GLN A 276 -27.07 -13.98 18.06
N TYR A 277 -26.71 -15.04 17.35
CA TYR A 277 -27.47 -15.50 16.18
C TYR A 277 -28.88 -15.93 16.57
N GLU A 278 -29.86 -15.54 15.76
CA GLU A 278 -31.26 -15.90 15.96
C GLU A 278 -31.44 -17.42 16.02
N GLY A 279 -32.17 -17.92 17.02
CA GLY A 279 -32.40 -19.35 17.22
C GLY A 279 -31.19 -20.19 17.64
N CYS A 280 -30.00 -19.60 17.76
CA CYS A 280 -28.80 -20.33 18.16
C CYS A 280 -28.70 -20.43 19.69
N PRO A 281 -28.50 -21.60 20.31
CA PRO A 281 -28.29 -21.70 21.77
C PRO A 281 -27.05 -20.92 22.25
N PRO A 282 -27.06 -20.36 23.49
CA PRO A 282 -25.95 -19.51 23.97
C PRO A 282 -24.58 -20.18 23.97
N LEU A 283 -24.52 -21.47 24.27
CA LEU A 283 -23.27 -22.24 24.30
C LEU A 283 -23.14 -23.18 23.07
N SER A 284 -23.76 -22.83 21.94
CA SER A 284 -23.55 -23.54 20.70
C SER A 284 -22.25 -23.10 20.02
N GLN A 285 -21.42 -24.04 19.60
CA GLN A 285 -20.20 -23.74 18.84
C GLN A 285 -20.47 -23.47 17.36
N LYS A 286 -21.70 -23.73 16.89
CA LYS A 286 -22.15 -23.62 15.50
C LYS A 286 -23.52 -22.93 15.45
N CYS A 287 -23.69 -21.95 14.57
CA CYS A 287 -24.93 -21.20 14.41
C CYS A 287 -25.27 -20.99 12.93
N GLN A 288 -26.57 -20.94 12.63
CA GLN A 288 -27.07 -20.51 11.33
C GLN A 288 -26.92 -18.98 11.22
N SER A 289 -26.27 -18.49 10.15
CA SER A 289 -26.07 -17.07 9.88
C SER A 289 -27.03 -16.50 8.84
N SER A 290 -27.57 -17.32 7.94
CA SER A 290 -28.61 -16.92 7.00
C SER A 290 -29.49 -18.11 6.59
N PRO A 291 -30.78 -17.92 6.27
CA PRO A 291 -31.62 -19.01 5.79
C PRO A 291 -31.19 -19.52 4.40
N PRO A 292 -31.62 -20.74 4.00
CA PRO A 292 -31.54 -21.23 2.63
C PRO A 292 -32.23 -20.31 1.63
N GLN A 293 -31.76 -20.31 0.38
CA GLN A 293 -32.42 -19.63 -0.74
C GLN A 293 -33.31 -20.66 -1.45
N VAL A 294 -34.51 -20.86 -0.92
CA VAL A 294 -35.56 -21.71 -1.51
C VAL A 294 -36.26 -20.97 -2.64
#